data_AF-A0A239HJ41-F1
#
_entry.id   AF-A0A239HJ41-F1
#
_cell.length_a   1.000
_cell.length_b   1.000
_cell.length_c   1.000
_cell.angle_alpha   90.00
_cell.angle_beta   90.00
_cell.angle_gamma   90.00
#
_symmetry.space_group_name_H-M   'P 1'
#
loop_
_entity.id
_entity.type
_entity.pdbx_description
1 polymer ?
#
loop_
_entity_poly.entity_id
_entity_poly.type
_entity_poly.pdbx_seq_one_letter_code
_entity_poly.pdbx_strand_id
1 'polypeptide(L)'
;MTALVDGERFTLRPGESIFLPRRIPHQLLNETAEPARYLLLCTPSGFEGFLAAGGSVLPPGTEPRPVSREDIERMRSAAPDFGITILQDWPLDTTQSAIGPE
;
A
#
# COMPACT_ATOMS: atom_id res chain seq x y z
N MET A 1 -11.06 -5.21 -1.81
CA MET A 1 -9.76 -4.49 -1.81
C MET A 1 -9.36 -4.24 -3.25
N THR A 2 -8.67 -3.14 -3.53
CA THR A 2 -8.14 -2.87 -4.86
C THR A 2 -6.63 -2.99 -4.84
N ALA A 3 -6.07 -3.61 -5.88
CA ALA A 3 -4.64 -3.63 -6.15
C ALA A 3 -4.37 -2.92 -7.48
N LEU A 4 -3.39 -2.02 -7.49
CA LEU A 4 -2.80 -1.47 -8.71
C LEU A 4 -1.44 -2.17 -8.88
N VAL A 5 -1.21 -2.81 -10.02
CA VAL A 5 0.04 -3.53 -10.33
C VAL A 5 0.44 -3.17 -11.75
N ASP A 6 1.60 -2.55 -11.91
CA ASP A 6 2.08 -2.08 -13.23
C ASP A 6 1.08 -1.17 -13.98
N GLY A 7 0.29 -0.40 -13.24
CA GLY A 7 -0.74 0.50 -13.79
C GLY A 7 -2.07 -0.20 -14.10
N GLU A 8 -2.13 -1.54 -14.03
CA GLU A 8 -3.37 -2.29 -14.14
C GLU A 8 -4.09 -2.38 -12.80
N ARG A 9 -5.42 -2.25 -12.83
CA ARG A 9 -6.27 -2.18 -11.64
C ARG A 9 -7.07 -3.46 -11.48
N PHE A 10 -6.98 -4.07 -10.30
CA PHE A 10 -7.63 -5.32 -9.93
C PHE A 10 -8.51 -5.15 -8.70
N THR A 11 -9.75 -5.63 -8.76
CA THR A 11 -10.65 -5.71 -7.60
C THR A 11 -10.61 -7.12 -7.03
N LEU A 12 -10.27 -7.25 -5.75
CA LEU A 12 -10.19 -8.51 -5.01
C LEU A 12 -11.37 -8.67 -4.04
N ARG A 13 -12.02 -9.83 -4.11
CA ARG A 13 -13.07 -10.33 -3.21
C ARG A 13 -12.49 -11.28 -2.15
N PRO A 14 -13.25 -11.55 -1.06
CA PRO A 14 -12.82 -12.52 -0.06
C PRO A 14 -12.46 -13.88 -0.66
N GLY A 15 -11.28 -14.40 -0.31
CA GLY A 15 -10.76 -15.67 -0.82
C GLY A 15 -9.93 -15.57 -2.11
N GLU A 16 -9.95 -14.42 -2.79
CA GLU A 16 -9.09 -14.18 -3.96
C GLU A 16 -7.68 -13.76 -3.53
N SER A 17 -6.71 -13.97 -4.40
CA SER A 17 -5.31 -13.59 -4.18
C SER A 17 -4.72 -12.96 -5.44
N ILE A 18 -3.70 -12.12 -5.25
CA ILE A 18 -2.93 -11.52 -6.33
C ILE A 18 -1.44 -11.63 -6.01
N PHE A 19 -0.62 -11.75 -7.06
CA PHE A 19 0.83 -11.70 -6.94
C PHE A 19 1.34 -10.29 -7.21
N LEU A 20 2.21 -9.78 -6.32
CA LEU A 20 2.85 -8.47 -6.43
C LEU A 20 4.34 -8.69 -6.76
N PRO A 21 4.76 -8.63 -8.04
CA PRO A 21 6.12 -8.99 -8.41
C PRO A 21 7.16 -7.99 -7.87
N ARG A 22 8.35 -8.48 -7.52
CA ARG A 22 9.48 -7.61 -7.14
C ARG A 22 9.85 -6.68 -8.30
N ARG A 23 10.19 -5.44 -7.96
CA ARG A 23 10.59 -4.37 -8.91
C ARG A 23 9.50 -3.95 -9.90
N ILE A 24 8.26 -4.40 -9.68
CA ILE A 24 7.07 -3.87 -10.36
C ILE A 24 6.34 -2.99 -9.35
N PRO A 25 6.11 -1.70 -9.67
CA PRO A 25 5.33 -0.82 -8.83
C PRO A 25 3.95 -1.39 -8.54
N HIS A 26 3.53 -1.29 -7.29
CA HIS A 26 2.20 -1.74 -6.86
C HIS A 26 1.69 -0.96 -5.66
N GLN A 27 0.36 -0.90 -5.53
CA GLN A 27 -0.33 -0.28 -4.41
C GLN A 27 -1.54 -1.14 -4.00
N LEU A 28 -1.74 -1.28 -2.69
CA LEU A 28 -2.94 -1.88 -2.12
C LEU A 28 -3.82 -0.76 -1.53
N LEU A 29 -5.09 -0.74 -1.91
CA LEU A 29 -6.03 0.32 -1.53
C LEU A 29 -7.29 -0.28 -0.92
N ASN A 30 -7.69 0.29 0.21
CA ASN A 30 -9.05 0.15 0.72
C ASN A 30 -9.87 1.38 0.33
N GLU A 31 -10.71 1.24 -0.70
CA GLU A 31 -11.53 2.34 -1.25
C GLU A 31 -12.97 2.30 -0.74
N THR A 32 -13.25 1.50 0.28
CA THR A 32 -14.54 1.45 0.95
C THR A 32 -14.44 2.06 2.35
N ALA A 33 -15.59 2.36 2.95
CA ALA A 33 -15.66 2.82 4.34
C ALA A 33 -15.47 1.67 5.36
N GLU A 34 -15.53 0.42 4.90
CA GLU A 34 -15.43 -0.77 5.75
C GLU A 34 -13.98 -1.23 5.91
N PRO A 35 -13.58 -1.76 7.08
CA PRO A 35 -12.25 -2.32 7.25
C PRO A 35 -11.96 -3.48 6.29
N ALA A 36 -10.83 -3.40 5.58
CA ALA A 36 -10.29 -4.50 4.79
C ALA A 36 -9.25 -5.28 5.61
N ARG A 37 -9.33 -6.62 5.56
CA ARG A 37 -8.37 -7.53 6.18
C ARG A 37 -7.81 -8.47 5.11
N TYR A 38 -6.50 -8.61 5.08
CA TYR A 38 -5.79 -9.49 4.14
C TYR A 38 -4.51 -10.02 4.77
N LEU A 39 -3.96 -11.07 4.16
CA LEU A 39 -2.65 -11.59 4.49
C LEU A 39 -1.67 -11.13 3.42
N LEU A 40 -0.52 -10.58 3.85
CA LEU A 40 0.59 -10.25 2.97
C LEU A 40 1.73 -11.24 3.21
N LEU A 41 2.08 -12.00 2.18
CA LEU A 41 3.18 -12.95 2.22
C LEU A 41 4.34 -12.38 1.38
N CYS A 42 5.48 -12.15 2.02
CA CYS A 42 6.66 -11.60 1.36
C CYS A 42 7.76 -12.67 1.27
N THR A 43 8.40 -12.76 0.10
CA THR A 43 9.57 -13.64 -0.12
C THR A 43 10.65 -12.91 -0.92
N PRO A 44 11.93 -12.93 -0.49
CA PRO A 44 12.40 -13.43 0.81
C PRO A 44 11.84 -12.63 1.99
N SER A 45 12.05 -13.09 3.23
CA SER A 45 11.64 -12.37 4.44
C SER A 45 12.33 -11.00 4.56
N GLY A 46 11.82 -10.14 5.45
CA GLY A 46 12.40 -8.82 5.76
C GLY A 46 11.41 -7.66 5.75
N PHE A 47 10.22 -7.84 5.16
CA PHE A 47 9.18 -6.81 5.16
C PHE A 47 8.66 -6.48 6.57
N GLU A 48 8.66 -7.48 7.46
CA GLU A 48 8.32 -7.32 8.87
C GLU A 48 9.24 -6.31 9.60
N GLY A 49 10.50 -6.21 9.20
CA GLY A 49 11.44 -5.21 9.75
C GLY A 49 11.05 -3.79 9.37
N PHE A 50 10.58 -3.59 8.14
CA PHE A 50 10.04 -2.30 7.69
C PHE A 50 8.80 -1.89 8.49
N LEU A 51 7.88 -2.84 8.77
CA LEU A 51 6.71 -2.57 9.60
C LEU A 51 7.11 -2.16 11.02
N ALA A 52 8.11 -2.82 11.61
CA ALA A 52 8.60 -2.49 12.95
C ALA A 52 9.28 -1.11 13.02
N ALA A 53 10.06 -0.74 12.00
CA ALA A 53 10.77 0.54 11.95
C ALA A 53 9.87 1.73 11.54
N GLY A 54 8.97 1.50 10.59
CA GLY A 54 8.10 2.53 10.02
C GLY A 54 6.77 2.71 10.76
N GLY A 55 6.33 1.71 11.53
CA GLY A 55 5.03 1.68 12.19
C GLY A 55 5.07 1.99 13.69
N SER A 56 4.00 1.58 14.36
CA SER A 56 3.86 1.58 15.81
C SER A 56 3.00 0.41 16.25
N VAL A 57 3.35 -0.22 17.37
CA VAL A 57 2.55 -1.30 17.94
C VAL A 57 1.26 -0.73 18.53
N LEU A 58 0.13 -1.30 18.13
CA LEU A 58 -1.17 -1.02 18.74
C LEU A 58 -1.52 -2.12 19.75
N PRO A 59 -1.99 -1.78 20.97
CA PRO A 59 -2.52 -2.77 21.89
C PRO A 59 -3.72 -3.51 21.28
N PRO A 60 -3.96 -4.79 21.65
CA PRO A 60 -5.12 -5.54 21.19
C PRO A 60 -6.44 -4.79 21.46
N GLY A 61 -7.33 -4.75 20.46
CA GLY A 61 -8.62 -4.07 20.56
C GLY A 61 -8.58 -2.55 20.38
N THR A 62 -7.40 -1.98 20.08
CA THR A 62 -7.28 -0.55 19.75
C THR A 62 -7.71 -0.30 18.31
N GLU A 63 -8.69 0.58 18.11
CA GLU A 63 -9.05 1.08 16.79
C GLU A 63 -7.90 1.94 16.22
N PRO A 64 -7.47 1.73 14.97
CA PRO A 64 -6.45 2.56 14.35
C PRO A 64 -6.92 4.01 14.25
N ARG A 65 -6.09 4.96 14.68
CA ARG A 65 -6.32 6.38 14.40
C ARG A 65 -6.01 6.70 12.93
N PRO A 66 -6.54 7.80 12.37
CA PRO A 66 -6.07 8.32 11.09
C PRO A 66 -4.55 8.49 11.08
N VAL A 67 -3.93 8.17 9.95
CA VAL A 67 -2.49 8.28 9.71
C VAL A 67 -2.07 9.76 9.78
N SER A 68 -1.03 10.07 10.56
CA SER A 68 -0.49 11.42 10.69
C SER A 68 0.62 11.67 9.66
N ARG A 69 1.01 12.94 9.49
CA ARG A 69 2.19 13.31 8.69
C ARG A 69 3.46 12.65 9.23
N GLU A 70 3.61 12.60 10.55
CA GLU A 70 4.78 11.99 11.21
C GLU A 70 4.86 10.49 10.91
N ASP A 71 3.73 9.78 10.91
CA ASP A 71 3.69 8.35 10.57
C ASP A 71 4.17 8.14 9.12
N ILE A 72 3.71 8.99 8.20
CA ILE A 72 4.10 8.95 6.79
C ILE A 72 5.60 9.22 6.65
N GLU A 73 6.14 10.20 7.36
CA GLU A 73 7.56 10.57 7.32
C GLU A 73 8.44 9.45 7.90
N ARG A 74 8.05 8.86 9.03
CA ARG A 74 8.74 7.70 9.63
C ARG A 74 8.77 6.51 8.68
N MET A 75 7.62 6.14 8.13
CA MET A 75 7.51 5.06 7.15
C MET A 75 8.38 5.35 5.92
N ARG A 76 8.30 6.55 5.35
CA ARG A 76 9.12 6.93 4.17
C ARG A 76 10.61 6.91 4.46
N SER A 77 11.03 7.36 5.64
CA SER A 77 12.44 7.36 6.05
C SER A 77 12.98 5.95 6.24
N ALA A 78 12.18 5.00 6.74
CA ALA A 78 12.61 3.63 6.96
C ALA A 78 12.69 2.80 5.67
N ALA A 79 11.89 3.13 4.64
CA ALA A 79 11.72 2.31 3.44
C ALA A 79 13.05 1.90 2.73
N PRO A 80 14.04 2.81 2.53
CA PRO A 80 15.27 2.47 1.82
C PRO A 80 16.10 1.37 2.50
N ASP A 81 16.10 1.33 3.85
CA ASP A 81 16.84 0.34 4.64
C ASP A 81 16.35 -1.10 4.41
N PHE A 82 15.12 -1.25 3.91
CA PHE A 82 14.49 -2.53 3.60
C PHE A 82 14.33 -2.78 2.10
N GLY A 83 15.02 -2.00 1.26
CA GLY A 83 14.97 -2.13 -0.20
C GLY A 83 13.62 -1.73 -0.81
N ILE A 84 12.86 -0.89 -0.13
CA ILE A 84 11.57 -0.37 -0.57
C ILE A 84 11.75 1.05 -1.10
N THR A 85 11.34 1.28 -2.35
CA THR A 85 11.26 2.61 -2.94
C THR A 85 9.81 3.07 -2.94
N ILE A 86 9.49 4.13 -2.19
CA ILE A 86 8.16 4.74 -2.22
C ILE A 86 8.11 5.75 -3.37
N LEU A 87 7.27 5.48 -4.37
CA LEU A 87 7.05 6.36 -5.50
C LEU A 87 6.06 7.48 -5.10
N GLN A 88 6.36 8.74 -5.43
CA GLN A 88 5.47 9.87 -5.12
C GLN A 88 4.39 10.07 -6.18
N ASP A 89 4.74 9.84 -7.45
CA ASP A 89 3.90 10.18 -8.61
C ASP A 89 3.45 8.92 -9.38
N TRP A 90 3.20 7.81 -8.67
CA TRP A 90 2.79 6.54 -9.27
C TRP A 90 1.54 5.95 -8.60
N PRO A 91 0.59 5.39 -9.38
CA PRO A 91 0.56 5.39 -10.84
C PRO A 91 0.38 6.82 -11.38
N LEU A 92 1.04 7.13 -12.50
CA LEU A 92 0.75 8.37 -13.21
C LEU A 92 -0.73 8.30 -13.59
N ASP A 93 -1.51 9.28 -13.15
CA ASP A 93 -2.93 9.36 -13.48
C ASP A 93 -3.10 9.61 -14.99
N THR A 94 -3.16 8.55 -15.78
CA THR A 94 -3.53 8.62 -17.20
C THR A 94 -5.03 8.84 -17.40
N THR A 95 -5.83 8.85 -16.32
CA THR A 95 -7.28 9.04 -16.39
C THR A 95 -7.74 10.50 -16.35
N GLN A 96 -6.81 11.47 -16.25
CA GLN A 96 -7.14 12.90 -16.30
C GLN A 96 -7.17 13.51 -17.72
N SER A 97 -7.00 12.71 -18.79
CA SER A 97 -7.07 13.19 -20.19
C SER A 97 -8.42 12.98 -20.90
N ALA A 98 -9.46 12.51 -20.20
CA ALA A 98 -10.76 12.17 -20.81
C ALA A 98 -11.95 13.04 -20.33
N ILE A 99 -11.71 14.28 -19.90
CA ILE A 99 -12.76 15.30 -19.79
C ILE A 99 -12.41 16.42 -20.77
N GLY A 100 -12.99 16.34 -21.98
CA GLY A 100 -12.98 17.44 -22.94
C GLY A 100 -13.76 18.64 -22.40
N PRO A 101 -13.48 19.86 -22.87
CA PRO A 101 -14.18 21.05 -22.40
C PRO A 101 -15.65 21.01 -22.83
N GLU A 102 -16.54 21.38 -21.91
CA GLU A 102 -17.92 21.79 -22.22
C GLU A 102 -17.96 23.06 -23.10
#